data_AF-A0A9D5P586-F1
#
_entry.id   AF-A0A9D5P586-F1
#
_cell.length_a   1.000
_cell.length_b   1.000
_cell.length_c   1.000
_cell.angle_alpha   90.00
_cell.angle_beta   90.00
_cell.angle_gamma   90.00
#
_symmetry.space_group_name_H-M   'P 1'
#
loop_
_entity.id
_entity.type
_entity.pdbx_description
1 polymer ?
#
loop_
_entity_poly.entity_id
_entity_poly.type
_entity_poly.pdbx_seq_one_letter_code
_entity_poly.pdbx_strand_id
1 'polypeptide(L)' 'MATYTISINERTTTGKAVVEFLRSLGMLGEKKAKKDKEADLTMQAINEIKEGKCTRCNSFEEYLKEIEK' A
#
# COMPACT_ATOMS: atom_id res chain seq x y z
N MET A 1 21.60 -31.22 6.25
CA MET A 1 21.21 -29.80 6.43
C MET A 1 19.94 -29.82 7.24
N ALA A 2 19.95 -29.30 8.47
CA ALA A 2 18.76 -29.31 9.32
C ALA A 2 17.91 -28.07 9.01
N THR A 3 16.61 -28.28 8.81
CA THR A 3 15.66 -27.18 8.59
C THR A 3 15.01 -26.82 9.92
N TYR A 4 15.09 -25.55 10.30
CA TYR A 4 14.44 -25.03 11.50
C TYR A 4 13.26 -24.15 11.10
N THR A 5 12.10 -24.42 11.67
CA THR A 5 10.88 -23.63 11.44
C THR A 5 10.66 -22.70 12.63
N ILE A 6 10.52 -21.41 12.37
CA ILE A 6 10.24 -20.39 13.38
C ILE A 6 8.90 -19.73 13.02
N SER A 7 7.96 -19.70 13.97
CA SER A 7 6.67 -19.04 13.82
C SER A 7 6.72 -17.64 14.43
N ILE A 8 6.41 -16.62 13.62
CA ILE A 8 6.45 -15.21 14.05
C ILE A 8 5.04 -14.63 13.97
N ASN A 9 4.60 -13.95 15.04
CA ASN A 9 3.32 -13.24 15.06
C ASN A 9 3.51 -11.76 14.63
N GLU A 10 3.17 -11.44 13.38
CA GLU A 10 3.28 -10.06 12.84
C GLU A 10 2.34 -9.03 13.47
N ARG A 11 1.42 -9.43 14.36
CA ARG A 11 0.51 -8.48 15.03
C ARG A 11 1.17 -7.75 16.20
N THR A 12 2.21 -8.33 16.80
CA THR A 12 2.93 -7.71 17.92
C THR A 12 3.99 -6.74 17.41
N THR A 13 4.34 -5.75 18.23
CA THR A 13 5.41 -4.76 17.91
C THR A 13 6.74 -5.46 17.61
N THR A 14 7.12 -6.43 18.44
CA THR A 14 8.33 -7.23 18.26
C THR A 14 8.28 -8.07 16.99
N GLY A 15 7.15 -8.71 16.69
CA GLY A 15 7.01 -9.51 15.48
C GLY A 15 7.13 -8.68 14.20
N LYS A 16 6.58 -7.47 14.19
CA LYS A 16 6.77 -6.51 13.07
C LYS A 16 8.24 -6.14 12.89
N ALA A 17 8.93 -5.78 13.97
CA ALA A 17 10.34 -5.40 13.93
C ALA A 17 11.23 -6.54 13.39
N VAL A 18 10.97 -7.78 13.80
CA VAL A 18 11.71 -8.96 13.27
C VAL A 18 11.47 -9.15 11.77
N VAL A 19 10.22 -9.02 11.32
CA VAL A 19 9.90 -9.14 9.88
C VAL A 19 10.49 -8.00 9.06
N GLU A 20 10.52 -6.78 9.57
CA GLU A 20 11.20 -5.64 8.93
C GLU A 20 12.72 -5.84 8.85
N PHE A 21 13.32 -6.37 9.91
CA PHE A 21 14.74 -6.71 9.91
C PHE A 21 15.07 -7.77 8.85
N LEU A 22 14.32 -8.87 8.80
CA LEU A 22 14.49 -9.92 7.79
C LEU A 22 14.27 -9.40 6.36
N ARG A 23 13.38 -8.43 6.19
CA ARG A 23 13.13 -7.73 4.92
C ARG A 23 14.31 -6.84 4.52
N SER A 24 14.93 -6.11 5.47
CA SER A 24 16.14 -5.31 5.20
C SER A 24 17.34 -6.15 4.77
N LEU A 25 17.41 -7.40 5.23
CA LEU A 25 18.42 -8.37 4.80
C LEU A 25 18.12 -8.99 3.43
N GLY A 26 17.00 -8.64 2.79
CA GLY A 26 16.59 -9.19 1.50
C GLY A 26 16.09 -10.64 1.56
N MET A 27 15.90 -11.20 2.77
CA MET A 27 15.47 -12.59 2.94
C MET A 27 13.96 -12.77 2.76
N LEU A 28 13.19 -11.68 2.86
CA LEU A 28 11.76 -11.65 2.62
C LEU A 28 11.46 -10.77 1.41
N GLY A 29 10.68 -11.28 0.46
CA GLY A 29 10.21 -10.49 -0.68
C GLY A 29 9.41 -9.27 -0.22
N GLU A 30 9.46 -8.19 -0.99
CA GLU A 30 8.71 -6.97 -0.74
C GLU A 30 7.24 -7.28 -0.43
N LYS A 31 6.68 -6.62 0.59
CA LYS A 31 5.26 -6.67 0.87
C LYS A 31 4.68 -6.08 -0.40
N LYS A 32 4.13 -6.92 -1.27
CA LYS A 32 3.16 -6.48 -2.25
C LYS A 32 2.03 -5.94 -1.38
N ALA A 33 2.13 -4.66 -1.03
CA ALA A 33 0.98 -3.92 -0.56
C ALA A 33 -0.09 -4.31 -1.57
N LYS A 34 -1.18 -4.93 -1.08
CA LYS A 34 -2.37 -5.01 -1.91
C LYS A 34 -2.57 -3.57 -2.33
N LYS A 35 -2.36 -3.28 -3.61
CA LYS A 35 -2.77 -2.02 -4.21
C LYS A 35 -4.29 -2.07 -4.10
N ASP A 36 -4.81 -1.71 -2.94
CA ASP A 36 -6.21 -1.38 -2.79
C ASP A 36 -6.37 -0.12 -3.60
N LYS A 37 -6.73 -0.32 -4.88
CA LYS A 37 -6.87 0.75 -5.88
C LYS A 37 -7.72 1.90 -5.33
N GLU A 38 -8.73 1.56 -4.53
CA GLU A 38 -9.61 2.51 -3.85
C GLU A 38 -8.88 3.42 -2.86
N ALA A 39 -7.90 2.91 -2.11
CA ALA A 39 -7.11 3.70 -1.16
C ALA A 39 -6.13 4.64 -1.90
N ASP A 40 -5.53 4.16 -2.99
CA ASP A 40 -4.64 4.96 -3.84
C ASP A 40 -5.40 6.10 -4.55
N LEU A 41 -6.58 5.81 -5.11
CA LEU A 41 -7.46 6.81 -5.74
C LEU A 41 -7.91 7.89 -4.75
N THR A 42 -8.23 7.50 -3.52
CA THR A 42 -8.62 8.44 -2.46
C THR A 42 -7.45 9.36 -2.08
N MET A 43 -6.24 8.81 -1.98
CA MET A 43 -5.04 9.61 -1.69
C MET A 43 -4.69 10.56 -2.84
N GLN A 44 -4.92 10.15 -4.08
CA GLN A 44 -4.73 10.98 -5.27
C GLN A 44 -5.71 12.16 -5.29
N ALA A 45 -7.00 11.92 -4.98
CA ALA A 45 -8.01 12.96 -4.82
C ALA A 45 -7.62 14.01 -3.76
N ILE A 46 -7.14 13.55 -2.60
CA ILE A 46 -6.68 14.43 -1.51
C ILE A 46 -5.51 15.30 -1.95
N ASN A 47 -4.61 14.76 -2.77
CA ASN A 47 -3.45 15.50 -3.27
C ASN A 47 -3.84 16.52 -4.35
N GLU A 48 -4.77 16.20 -5.25
CA GLU A 48 -5.29 17.14 -6.25
C GLU A 48 -5.94 18.37 -5.61
N ILE A 49 -6.72 18.16 -4.54
CA ILE A 49 -7.31 19.25 -3.74
C ILE A 49 -6.21 20.16 -3.15
N LYS A 50 -5.12 19.57 -2.63
CA LYS A 50 -4.01 20.33 -2.05
C LYS A 50 -3.21 21.12 -3.09
N GLU A 51 -3.06 20.58 -4.29
CA GLU A 51 -2.35 21.22 -5.40
C GLU A 51 -3.21 22.24 -6.16
N GLY A 52 -4.50 22.36 -5.82
CA GLY A 52 -5.45 23.25 -6.51
C GLY A 52 -5.80 22.78 -7.92
N LYS A 53 -5.58 21.50 -8.22
CA LYS A 53 -6.01 20.88 -9.46
C LYS A 53 -7.49 20.51 -9.33
N CYS A 54 -8.31 21.05 -10.21
CA CYS A 54 -9.73 20.76 -10.24
C CYS A 54 -10.08 20.06 -11.56
N THR A 55 -10.41 18.78 -11.47
CA THR A 55 -10.99 18.02 -12.59
C THR A 55 -12.49 18.24 -12.57
N ARG A 56 -13.03 18.94 -13.58
CA ARG A 56 -14.47 19.21 -13.69
C ARG A 56 -15.16 18.04 -14.36
N CYS A 57 -15.76 17.18 -13.56
CA CYS A 57 -16.56 16.05 -14.02
C CYS A 57 -18.05 16.37 -13.80
N ASN A 58 -18.92 15.94 -14.73
CA ASN A 58 -20.37 16.12 -14.58
C ASN A 58 -21.00 15.04 -13.69
N SER A 59 -20.28 13.92 -13.46
CA SER A 59 -20.70 12.85 -12.57
C SER A 59 -19.51 12.16 -11.90
N PHE A 60 -19.77 11.44 -10.80
CA PHE A 60 -18.74 10.68 -10.08
C PHE A 60 -18.15 9.53 -10.92
N GLU A 61 -18.93 8.94 -11.82
CA GLU A 61 -18.45 7.89 -12.73
C GLU A 61 -17.45 8.43 -13.77
N GLU A 62 -17.59 9.69 -14.19
CA GLU A 62 -16.63 10.34 -15.09
C GLU A 62 -15.29 10.60 -14.37
N TYR A 63 -15.35 11.02 -13.10
CA TYR A 63 -14.17 11.19 -12.26
C TYR A 63 -13.38 9.89 -12.11
N LEU A 64 -14.06 8.76 -11.84
CA LEU A 64 -13.40 7.45 -11.77
C LEU A 64 -12.71 7.08 -13.09
N LYS A 65 -13.34 7.34 -14.24
CA LYS A 65 -12.75 7.07 -15.57
C LYS A 65 -11.55 7.96 -15.90
N GLU A 66 -11.53 9.21 -15.44
CA GLU A 66 -10.40 10.12 -15.65
C GLU A 66 -9.17 9.74 -14.83
N ILE A 67 -9.36 9.15 -13.65
CA ILE A 67 -8.26 8.78 -12.75
C ILE A 67 -7.77 7.35 -12.99
N GLU A 68 -8.62 6.46 -13.54
CA GLU A 68 -8.23 5.11 -13.95
C GLU A 68 -7.38 5.03 -15.24
N LYS A 69 -7.03 6.18 -15.85
CA LYS A 69 -6.25 6.28 -17.10
C LYS A 69 -4.74 6.40 -16.83
#